data_AF-A0A5J4SMH6-F1
#
_entry.id   AF-A0A5J4SMH6-F1
#
_cell.length_a   1.000
_cell.length_b   1.000
_cell.length_c   1.000
_cell.angle_alpha   90.00
_cell.angle_beta   90.00
_cell.angle_gamma   90.00
#
_symmetry.space_group_name_H-M   'P 1'
#
loop_
_entity.id
_entity.type
_entity.pdbx_description
1 polymer ?
#
loop_
_entity_poly.entity_id
_entity_poly.type
_entity_poly.pdbx_seq_one_letter_code
_entity_poly.pdbx_strand_id
1 'polypeptide(L)' 'MEAGRDFQNYFGFPITPFYDGFTTMLFKKIKINSFRFDDYLHQLHGEYEQGNKMLSDIILEKYGEEALHLIEELS' A
#
# COMPACT_ATOMS: atom_id res chain seq x y z
N MET A 1 12.00 -3.91 10.90
CA MET A 1 11.35 -4.86 9.98
C MET A 1 11.63 -4.40 8.57
N GLU A 2 12.06 -5.30 7.69
CA GLU A 2 12.47 -5.01 6.30
C GLU A 2 11.34 -4.35 5.51
N ALA A 3 10.15 -4.96 5.49
CA ALA A 3 8.98 -4.43 4.78
C ALA A 3 8.55 -3.00 5.20
N GLY A 4 8.73 -2.62 6.47
CA GLY A 4 8.40 -1.27 6.92
C GLY A 4 9.39 -0.22 6.39
N ARG A 5 10.66 -0.61 6.22
CA ARG A 5 11.68 0.25 5.60
C ARG A 5 11.46 0.34 4.09
N ASP A 6 11.15 -0.78 3.43
CA ASP A 6 10.90 -0.79 1.99
C ASP A 6 9.65 0.02 1.63
N PHE A 7 8.59 -0.14 2.42
CA PHE A 7 7.39 0.69 2.28
C PHE A 7 7.73 2.19 2.40
N GLN A 8 8.50 2.58 3.41
CA GLN A 8 8.92 3.97 3.57
C GLN A 8 9.80 4.46 2.41
N ASN A 9 10.66 3.59 1.86
CA ASN A 9 11.51 3.92 0.72
C ASN A 9 10.70 4.15 -0.55
N TYR A 10 9.69 3.33 -0.84
CA TYR A 10 8.85 3.49 -2.03
C TYR A 10 7.85 4.63 -1.92
N PHE A 11 7.18 4.75 -0.78
CA PHE A 11 6.04 5.66 -0.63
C PHE A 11 6.41 7.00 0.04
N GLY A 12 7.57 7.08 0.70
CA GLY A 12 8.04 8.30 1.38
C GLY A 12 7.41 8.54 2.75
N PHE A 13 6.58 7.62 3.26
CA PHE A 13 5.91 7.70 4.56
C PHE A 13 5.87 6.33 5.26
N PRO A 14 5.73 6.28 6.60
CA PRO A 14 5.80 5.01 7.33
C PRO A 14 4.56 4.13 7.08
N ILE A 15 4.76 2.81 7.14
CA ILE A 15 3.71 1.79 7.03
C ILE A 15 2.70 1.79 8.20
N THR A 16 3.07 2.37 9.34
CA THR A 16 2.34 2.28 10.61
C THR A 16 0.85 2.63 10.54
N PRO A 17 0.40 3.67 9.80
CA PRO A 17 -1.02 4.01 9.70
C PRO A 17 -1.87 2.90 9.06
N PHE A 18 -1.24 2.07 8.22
CA PHE A 18 -1.90 1.03 7.45
C PHE A 18 -1.73 -0.35 8.07
N TYR A 19 -0.90 -0.51 9.10
CA TYR A 19 -0.63 -1.80 9.71
C TYR A 19 -1.91 -2.50 10.20
N ASP A 20 -2.12 -3.73 9.74
CA ASP A 20 -3.22 -4.59 10.18
C ASP A 20 -2.69 -5.68 11.13
N GLY A 21 -2.87 -5.44 12.43
CA GLY A 21 -2.42 -6.35 13.47
C GLY A 21 -3.17 -7.69 13.49
N PHE A 22 -4.43 -7.73 13.06
CA PHE A 22 -5.23 -8.96 13.10
C PHE A 22 -4.76 -9.94 12.02
N THR A 23 -4.70 -9.48 10.76
CA THR A 23 -4.20 -10.33 9.67
C THR A 23 -2.72 -10.63 9.84
N THR A 24 -1.92 -9.69 10.37
CA THR A 24 -0.52 -9.96 10.70
C THR A 24 -0.36 -11.11 11.68
N MET A 25 -1.19 -11.14 12.73
CA MET A 25 -1.16 -12.22 13.71
C MET A 25 -1.60 -13.55 13.10
N LEU A 26 -2.64 -13.54 12.25
CA LEU A 26 -3.19 -14.73 11.60
C LEU A 26 -2.18 -15.38 10.64
N PHE A 27 -1.53 -14.57 9.80
CA PHE A 27 -0.62 -15.03 8.75
C PHE A 27 0.86 -15.06 9.19
N LYS A 28 1.17 -14.55 10.38
CA LYS A 28 2.55 -14.39 10.90
C LYS A 28 3.49 -13.63 9.95
N LYS A 29 2.93 -12.80 9.07
CA LYS A 29 3.63 -11.91 8.12
C LYS A 29 3.01 -10.53 8.25
N ILE A 30 3.81 -9.46 8.13
CA ILE A 30 3.29 -8.09 8.19
C ILE A 30 2.24 -7.91 7.10
N LYS A 31 1.09 -7.39 7.50
CA LYS A 31 -0.03 -7.06 6.61
C LYS A 31 -0.48 -5.62 6.82
N ILE A 32 -1.05 -5.05 5.77
CA ILE A 32 -1.67 -3.74 5.79
C ILE A 32 -3.15 -3.85 5.50
N ASN A 33 -3.91 -2.88 5.99
CA ASN A 33 -5.28 -2.66 5.59
C ASN A 33 -5.28 -1.92 4.24
N SER A 34 -5.54 -2.65 3.16
CA SER A 34 -5.55 -2.13 1.79
C SER A 34 -6.58 -1.00 1.60
N PHE A 35 -7.75 -1.08 2.24
CA PHE A 35 -8.76 0.00 2.17
C PHE A 35 -8.25 1.31 2.75
N ARG A 36 -7.58 1.28 3.92
CA ARG A 36 -6.99 2.50 4.50
C ARG A 36 -5.88 3.07 3.64
N PHE A 37 -5.15 2.20 2.94
CA PHE A 37 -4.09 2.62 2.03
C PHE A 37 -4.67 3.25 0.76
N ASP A 38 -5.71 2.65 0.20
CA ASP A 38 -6.51 3.15 -0.92
C ASP A 38 -7.12 4.53 -0.60
N ASP A 39 -7.78 4.68 0.55
CA ASP A 39 -8.30 5.95 1.05
C ASP A 39 -7.22 7.05 1.12
N TYR A 40 -6.00 6.68 1.55
CA TYR A 40 -4.88 7.61 1.60
C TYR A 40 -4.40 8.01 0.20
N LEU A 41 -4.34 7.07 -0.75
CA LEU A 41 -3.97 7.39 -2.12
C LEU A 41 -5.02 8.25 -2.81
N HIS A 42 -6.31 8.09 -2.50
CA HIS A 42 -7.36 9.03 -2.94
C HIS A 42 -7.13 10.44 -2.44
N GLN A 43 -6.71 10.60 -1.18
CA GLN A 43 -6.39 11.94 -0.63
C GLN A 43 -5.18 12.58 -1.34
N LEU A 44 -4.21 11.76 -1.79
CA LEU A 44 -2.97 12.25 -2.38
C LEU A 44 -3.07 12.49 -3.90
N HIS A 45 -3.76 11.60 -4.62
CA HIS A 45 -3.81 11.58 -6.09
C HIS A 45 -5.20 11.87 -6.67
N GLY A 46 -6.21 12.03 -5.82
CA GLY A 46 -7.61 12.18 -6.22
C GLY A 46 -8.27 10.84 -6.57
N GLU A 47 -9.55 10.90 -6.94
CA GLU A 47 -10.39 9.76 -7.36
C GLU A 47 -9.93 9.22 -8.72
N TYR A 48 -9.05 8.21 -8.73
CA TYR A 48 -8.47 7.67 -9.96
C TYR A 48 -9.40 6.67 -10.68
N GLU A 49 -10.42 6.14 -10.00
CA GLU A 49 -11.46 5.27 -10.56
C GLU A 49 -12.30 5.97 -11.62
N GLN A 50 -12.39 7.31 -11.58
CA GLN A 50 -13.07 8.09 -12.60
C GLN A 50 -12.44 7.90 -14.00
N GLY A 51 -11.20 7.39 -14.07
CA GLY A 51 -10.50 7.00 -15.28
C GLY A 51 -10.43 5.49 -15.54
N ASN A 52 -11.28 4.67 -14.90
CA ASN A 52 -11.19 3.20 -14.87
C ASN A 52 -9.85 2.66 -14.34
N LYS A 53 -9.12 3.44 -13.54
CA LYS A 53 -7.89 2.99 -12.89
C LYS A 53 -8.21 2.29 -11.57
N MET A 54 -7.48 1.24 -11.26
CA MET A 54 -7.51 0.55 -9.99
C MET A 54 -6.34 1.00 -9.10
N LEU A 55 -6.38 0.62 -7.82
CA LEU A 55 -5.29 0.80 -6.86
C LEU A 55 -3.93 0.33 -7.42
N SER A 56 -3.89 -0.82 -8.10
CA SER A 56 -2.67 -1.34 -8.72
C SER A 56 -2.12 -0.41 -9.81
N ASP A 57 -2.99 0.22 -10.59
CA ASP A 57 -2.61 1.12 -11.67
C ASP A 57 -1.98 2.40 -11.10
N ILE A 58 -2.58 2.97 -10.05
CA ILE A 58 -2.01 4.19 -9.44
C ILE A 58 -0.70 3.88 -8.73
N ILE A 59 -0.57 2.70 -8.11
CA ILE A 59 0.69 2.30 -7.47
C ILE A 59 1.79 2.14 -8.53
N LEU A 60 1.49 1.42 -9.61
CA LEU A 60 2.43 1.20 -10.71
C LEU A 60 2.83 2.53 -11.37
N GLU A 61 1.87 3.42 -11.64
CA GLU A 61 2.13 4.70 -12.30
C GLU A 61 2.99 5.65 -11.44
N LYS A 62 2.73 5.72 -10.13
CA LYS A 62 3.35 6.72 -9.24
C LYS A 62 4.60 6.21 -8.52
N TYR A 63 4.66 4.92 -8.21
CA TYR A 63 5.69 4.34 -7.33
C TYR A 63 6.46 3.18 -7.98
N GLY A 64 5.98 2.65 -9.10
CA GLY A 64 6.67 1.62 -9.88
C GLY A 64 6.33 0.18 -9.51
N GLU A 65 6.88 -0.75 -10.28
CA GLU A 65 6.57 -2.19 -10.21
C GLU A 65 6.96 -2.83 -8.87
N GLU A 66 8.12 -2.46 -8.31
CA GLU A 66 8.58 -2.97 -7.02
C GLU A 66 7.66 -2.53 -5.86
N ALA A 67 7.11 -1.32 -5.94
CA ALA A 67 6.15 -0.82 -4.96
C ALA A 67 4.81 -1.58 -5.06
N LEU A 68 4.36 -1.90 -6.27
CA LEU A 68 3.17 -2.73 -6.50
C LEU A 68 3.36 -4.13 -5.91
N HIS A 69 4.47 -4.79 -6.23
CA HIS A 69 4.78 -6.13 -5.72
C HIS A 69 4.82 -6.14 -4.17
N LEU A 70 5.40 -5.11 -3.55
CA LEU A 70 5.38 -4.97 -2.10
C LEU A 70 3.95 -4.89 -1.55
N ILE A 71 3.06 -4.11 -2.17
CA ILE A 71 1.66 -3.99 -1.71
C ILE A 71 0.88 -5.30 -1.89
N GLU A 72 1.10 -6.03 -2.98
CA GLU A 72 0.52 -7.36 -3.18
C GLU A 72 0.96 -8.35 -2.10
N GLU A 73 2.22 -8.28 -1.66
CA GLU A 73 2.73 -9.11 -0.56
C GLU A 73 2.14 -8.73 0.81
N LEU A 74 1.89 -7.43 1.01
CA LEU A 74 1.41 -6.87 2.27
C LEU A 74 -0.12 -6.87 2.41
N SER A 75 -0.87 -7.04 1.32
CA SER A 75 -2.34 -7.01 1.34
C SER A 75 -2.97 -8.38 1.62
#